data_AF-A0A4P6TTW5-F1
#
_entry.id   AF-A0A4P6TTW5-F1
#
_cell.length_a   1.000
_cell.length_b   1.000
_cell.length_c   1.000
_cell.angle_alpha   90.00
_cell.angle_beta   90.00
_cell.angle_gamma   90.00
#
_symmetry.space_group_name_H-M   'P 1'
#
loop_
_entity.id
_entity.type
_entity.pdbx_description
1 polymer ?
#
loop_
_entity_poly.entity_id
_entity_poly.type
_entity_poly.pdbx_seq_one_letter_code
_entity_poly.pdbx_strand_id
1 'polypeptide(L)'
;MSGDPEVIELLNEQLTAELTAINQYFLHAKLQDHKGWTKLARYTRAESFDEMRHAEALTDRILMLDGLPNYQRLFHVSVGQTVTEMFRADRQIEVEAIDRLRRGVEVMRAKGDITSANVFEAILADEELHIDYLETQLDLIEKLGESLYLSTVIEQVQPDTAG
;
A
#
# COMPACT_ATOMS: atom_id res chain seq x y z
N MET A 1 -5.86 -6.02 -27.01
CA MET A 1 -6.79 -4.98 -27.52
C MET A 1 -6.08 -3.68 -27.25
N SER A 2 -5.84 -2.79 -28.22
CA SER A 2 -5.10 -1.55 -27.92
C SER A 2 -5.92 -0.65 -26.98
N GLY A 3 -5.42 -0.42 -25.77
CA GLY A 3 -6.03 0.49 -24.80
C GLY A 3 -5.83 1.96 -25.17
N ASP A 4 -6.60 2.83 -24.50
CA ASP A 4 -6.40 4.27 -24.60
C ASP A 4 -5.07 4.67 -23.91
N PRO A 5 -4.22 5.49 -24.52
CA PRO A 5 -2.91 5.85 -23.96
C PRO A 5 -2.98 6.50 -22.57
N GLU A 6 -4.00 7.32 -22.31
CA GLU A 6 -4.19 8.00 -21.02
C GLU A 6 -4.59 7.00 -19.93
N VAL A 7 -5.40 5.98 -20.28
CA VAL A 7 -5.73 4.89 -19.36
C VAL A 7 -4.49 4.06 -19.01
N ILE A 8 -3.65 3.74 -20.00
CA ILE A 8 -2.41 3.00 -19.78
C ILE A 8 -1.42 3.82 -18.93
N GLU A 9 -1.38 5.14 -19.10
CA GLU A 9 -0.57 6.03 -18.26
C GLU A 9 -1.03 6.00 -16.79
N LEU A 10 -2.34 6.13 -16.54
CA LEU A 10 -2.92 6.07 -15.19
C LEU A 10 -2.66 4.71 -14.52
N LEU A 11 -2.84 3.60 -15.25
CA LEU A 11 -2.55 2.27 -14.74
C LEU A 11 -1.06 2.11 -14.38
N ASN A 12 -0.14 2.65 -15.20
CA ASN A 12 1.29 2.62 -14.90
C ASN A 12 1.70 3.55 -13.75
N GLU A 13 0.99 4.67 -13.57
CA GLU A 13 1.18 5.54 -12.42
C GLU A 13 0.77 4.82 -11.12
N GLN A 14 -0.39 4.17 -11.11
CA GLN A 14 -0.83 3.37 -9.97
C GLN A 14 0.10 2.17 -9.73
N LEU A 15 0.56 1.48 -10.78
CA LEU A 15 1.56 0.40 -10.64
C LEU A 15 2.86 0.90 -9.98
N THR A 16 3.32 2.11 -10.34
CA THR A 16 4.49 2.73 -9.67
C THR A 16 4.22 2.95 -8.19
N ALA A 17 2.99 3.33 -7.83
CA ALA A 17 2.58 3.51 -6.43
C ALA A 17 2.59 2.18 -5.67
N GLU A 18 1.98 1.12 -6.19
CA GLU A 18 1.95 -0.18 -5.49
C GLU A 18 3.36 -0.74 -5.30
N LEU A 19 4.22 -0.64 -6.31
CA LEU A 19 5.63 -1.06 -6.20
C LEU A 19 6.39 -0.26 -5.12
N THR A 20 6.02 1.00 -4.91
CA THR A 20 6.58 1.83 -3.83
C THR A 20 6.03 1.40 -2.47
N ALA A 21 4.71 1.17 -2.37
CA ALA A 21 4.02 0.72 -1.17
C ALA A 21 4.52 -0.64 -0.68
N ILE A 22 4.66 -1.63 -1.58
CA ILE A 22 5.26 -2.94 -1.29
C ILE A 22 6.60 -2.79 -0.58
N ASN A 23 7.49 -1.94 -1.13
CA ASN A 23 8.83 -1.74 -0.57
C ASN A 23 8.80 -1.04 0.79
N GLN A 24 7.94 -0.02 0.94
CA GLN A 24 7.80 0.71 2.19
C GLN A 24 7.24 -0.19 3.30
N TYR A 25 6.11 -0.85 3.06
CA TYR A 25 5.46 -1.74 4.01
C TYR A 25 6.34 -2.92 4.38
N PHE A 26 6.97 -3.57 3.40
CA PHE A 26 7.83 -4.71 3.71
C PHE A 26 9.04 -4.31 4.55
N LEU A 27 9.66 -3.15 4.27
CA LEU A 27 10.76 -2.63 5.08
C LEU A 27 10.29 -2.28 6.50
N HIS A 28 9.16 -1.58 6.65
CA HIS A 28 8.60 -1.25 7.96
C HIS A 28 8.27 -2.52 8.75
N ALA A 29 7.66 -3.54 8.13
CA ALA A 29 7.40 -4.82 8.77
C ALA A 29 8.70 -5.45 9.31
N LYS A 30 9.80 -5.44 8.54
CA LYS A 30 11.10 -5.96 9.01
C LYS A 30 11.71 -5.11 10.12
N LEU A 31 11.56 -3.79 10.10
CA LEU A 31 12.02 -2.90 11.17
C LEU A 31 11.24 -3.12 12.48
N GLN A 32 9.92 -3.25 12.40
CA GLN A 32 9.03 -3.52 13.53
C GLN A 32 9.36 -4.88 14.16
N ASP A 33 9.52 -5.91 13.32
CA ASP A 33 9.89 -7.27 13.73
C ASP A 33 11.24 -7.29 14.45
N HIS A 34 12.26 -6.62 13.88
CA HIS A 34 13.58 -6.49 14.50
C HIS A 34 13.54 -5.79 15.86
N LYS A 35 12.62 -4.83 16.05
CA LYS A 35 12.39 -4.14 17.33
C LYS A 35 11.53 -4.94 18.32
N GLY A 36 11.04 -6.11 17.92
CA GLY A 36 10.22 -7.01 18.75
C GLY A 36 8.72 -6.67 18.77
N TRP A 37 8.23 -5.78 17.90
CA TRP A 37 6.81 -5.42 17.78
C TRP A 37 6.08 -6.44 16.90
N THR A 38 6.12 -7.70 17.31
CA THR A 38 5.84 -8.86 16.45
C THR A 38 4.41 -8.90 15.91
N LYS A 39 3.41 -8.51 16.70
CA LYS A 39 2.02 -8.48 16.23
C LYS A 39 1.81 -7.43 15.15
N LEU A 40 2.43 -6.25 15.32
CA LEU A 40 2.36 -5.17 14.35
C LEU A 40 3.06 -5.56 13.05
N ALA A 41 4.26 -6.15 13.16
CA ALA A 41 5.01 -6.64 12.01
C ALA A 41 4.23 -7.70 11.18
N ARG A 42 3.47 -8.59 11.84
CA ARG A 42 2.60 -9.56 11.14
C ARG A 42 1.52 -8.84 10.32
N TYR A 43 0.90 -7.81 10.87
CA TYR A 43 -0.11 -7.01 10.19
C TYR A 43 0.50 -6.28 8.98
N THR A 44 1.54 -5.46 9.20
CA THR A 44 2.19 -4.69 8.11
C THR A 44 2.78 -5.59 7.03
N ARG A 45 3.24 -6.80 7.37
CA ARG A 45 3.67 -7.79 6.37
C ARG A 45 2.52 -8.28 5.51
N ALA A 46 1.33 -8.50 6.09
CA ALA A 46 0.16 -8.89 5.33
C ALA A 46 -0.21 -7.78 4.34
N GLU A 47 -0.28 -6.52 4.79
CA GLU A 47 -0.54 -5.37 3.90
C GLU A 47 0.47 -5.30 2.74
N SER A 48 1.76 -5.54 2.99
CA SER A 48 2.76 -5.58 1.90
C SER A 48 2.48 -6.65 0.83
N PHE A 49 1.77 -7.73 1.17
CA PHE A 49 1.35 -8.78 0.24
C PHE A 49 0.03 -8.46 -0.45
N ASP A 50 -0.83 -7.65 0.17
CA ASP A 50 -2.04 -7.13 -0.45
C ASP A 50 -1.64 -6.21 -1.61
N GLU A 51 -0.63 -5.36 -1.40
CA GLU A 51 -0.07 -4.52 -2.47
C GLU A 51 0.60 -5.29 -3.60
N MET A 52 1.21 -6.45 -3.30
CA MET A 52 1.72 -7.35 -4.35
C MET A 52 0.60 -7.86 -5.25
N ARG A 53 -0.59 -8.10 -4.69
CA ARG A 53 -1.77 -8.52 -5.45
C ARG A 53 -2.37 -7.37 -6.27
N HIS A 54 -2.39 -6.15 -5.74
CA HIS A 54 -2.75 -4.96 -6.50
C HIS A 54 -1.82 -4.75 -7.71
N ALA A 55 -0.50 -4.82 -7.49
CA ALA A 55 0.50 -4.69 -8.54
C ALA A 55 0.36 -5.78 -9.63
N GLU A 56 0.03 -7.02 -9.25
CA GLU A 56 -0.25 -8.11 -10.19
C GLU A 56 -1.49 -7.81 -11.05
N ALA A 57 -2.61 -7.42 -10.43
CA ALA A 57 -3.85 -7.10 -11.13
C ALA A 57 -3.69 -5.92 -12.12
N LEU A 58 -2.95 -4.89 -11.74
CA LEU A 58 -2.64 -3.75 -12.61
C LEU A 58 -1.76 -4.17 -13.79
N THR A 59 -0.76 -5.01 -13.54
CA THR A 59 0.15 -5.50 -14.58
C THR A 59 -0.59 -6.33 -15.62
N ASP A 60 -1.44 -7.25 -15.18
CA ASP A 60 -2.29 -8.03 -16.07
C ASP A 60 -3.20 -7.12 -16.91
N ARG A 61 -3.78 -6.09 -16.28
CA ARG A 61 -4.65 -5.14 -16.99
C ARG A 61 -3.89 -4.34 -18.05
N ILE A 62 -2.69 -3.85 -17.74
CA ILE A 62 -1.84 -3.11 -18.67
C ILE A 62 -1.46 -4.00 -19.87
N LEU A 63 -1.04 -5.24 -19.61
CA LEU A 63 -0.65 -6.19 -20.67
C LEU A 63 -1.85 -6.55 -21.57
N MET A 64 -3.04 -6.76 -21.00
CA MET A 64 -4.26 -7.04 -21.77
C MET A 64 -4.62 -5.91 -22.75
N LEU A 65 -4.26 -4.67 -22.38
CA LEU A 65 -4.46 -3.47 -23.17
C LEU A 65 -3.32 -3.20 -24.19
N ASP A 66 -2.43 -4.17 -24.41
CA ASP A 66 -1.22 -4.06 -25.24
C ASP A 66 -0.27 -2.92 -24.79
N GLY A 67 -0.31 -2.56 -23.51
CA GLY A 67 0.61 -1.61 -22.86
C GLY A 67 1.87 -2.29 -22.34
N LEU A 68 2.87 -1.49 -21.96
CA LEU A 68 4.12 -1.96 -21.33
C LEU A 68 4.12 -1.59 -19.84
N PRO A 69 4.00 -2.56 -18.91
CA PRO A 69 4.07 -2.30 -17.47
C PRO A 69 5.45 -1.78 -17.05
N ASN A 70 5.47 -0.70 -16.27
CA ASN A 70 6.70 -0.05 -15.83
C ASN A 70 7.16 -0.54 -14.45
N TYR A 71 8.06 -1.52 -14.44
CA TYR A 71 8.72 -2.04 -13.23
C TYR A 71 10.07 -1.35 -12.90
N GLN A 72 10.42 -0.27 -13.63
CA GLN A 72 11.71 0.40 -13.47
C GLN A 72 11.64 1.58 -12.50
N ARG A 73 10.48 2.25 -12.41
CA ARG A 73 10.29 3.46 -11.62
C ARG A 73 9.75 3.10 -10.22
N LEU A 74 10.24 3.82 -9.22
CA LEU A 74 9.67 3.90 -7.88
C LEU A 74 9.50 5.38 -7.50
N PHE A 75 8.49 5.68 -6.70
CA PHE A 75 8.42 6.96 -5.98
C PHE A 75 9.37 6.94 -4.77
N HIS A 76 9.39 8.04 -4.01
CA HIS A 76 10.23 8.13 -2.83
C HIS A 76 9.71 7.21 -1.71
N VAL A 77 10.56 6.30 -1.23
CA VAL A 77 10.24 5.44 -0.08
C VAL A 77 10.52 6.20 1.21
N SER A 78 9.49 6.35 2.05
CA SER A 78 9.57 7.06 3.34
C SER A 78 9.74 6.07 4.49
N VAL A 79 10.78 6.23 5.30
CA VAL A 79 11.13 5.27 6.36
C VAL A 79 11.08 5.94 7.74
N GLY A 80 10.08 5.57 8.54
CA GLY A 80 9.94 6.00 9.93
C GLY A 80 10.88 5.23 10.88
N GLN A 81 11.31 5.89 11.96
CA GLN A 81 12.13 5.28 13.02
C GLN A 81 11.30 4.91 14.25
N THR A 82 10.23 5.67 14.51
CA THR A 82 9.20 5.43 15.54
C THR A 82 7.92 4.87 14.94
N VAL A 83 7.04 4.28 15.76
CA VAL A 83 5.77 3.73 15.24
C VAL A 83 4.86 4.83 14.68
N THR A 84 4.89 6.01 15.31
CA THR A 84 4.14 7.19 14.85
C THR A 84 4.64 7.67 13.49
N GLU A 85 5.96 7.70 13.26
CA GLU A 85 6.53 8.06 11.96
C GLU A 85 6.20 7.03 10.88
N MET A 86 6.25 5.73 11.20
CA MET A 86 5.88 4.66 10.28
C MET A 86 4.43 4.81 9.83
N PHE A 87 3.48 4.87 10.77
CA PHE A 87 2.06 5.02 10.42
C PHE A 87 1.75 6.32 9.66
N ARG A 88 2.46 7.42 9.93
CA ARG A 88 2.29 8.66 9.17
C ARG A 88 2.83 8.57 7.75
N ALA A 89 3.97 7.93 7.56
CA ALA A 89 4.56 7.70 6.24
C ALA A 89 3.64 6.79 5.39
N ASP A 90 3.09 5.77 6.02
CA ASP A 90 2.15 4.84 5.39
C ASP A 90 0.82 5.53 5.05
N ARG A 91 0.23 6.26 6.01
CA ARG A 91 -0.99 7.03 5.76
C ARG A 91 -0.84 8.03 4.60
N GLN A 92 0.35 8.62 4.45
CA GLN A 92 0.59 9.55 3.35
C GLN A 92 0.55 8.86 1.98
N ILE A 93 1.04 7.61 1.88
CA ILE A 93 0.96 6.85 0.62
C ILE A 93 -0.49 6.57 0.24
N GLU A 94 -1.33 6.26 1.23
CA GLU A 94 -2.75 5.94 1.01
C GLU A 94 -3.55 7.17 0.57
N VAL A 95 -3.30 8.33 1.18
CA VAL A 95 -3.95 9.58 0.77
C VAL A 95 -3.64 9.90 -0.69
N GLU A 96 -2.39 9.70 -1.12
CA GLU A 96 -1.97 9.93 -2.51
C GLU A 96 -2.54 8.89 -3.48
N ALA A 97 -2.65 7.62 -3.06
CA ALA A 97 -3.30 6.56 -3.82
C ALA A 97 -4.78 6.84 -4.05
N ILE A 98 -5.53 7.16 -2.99
CA ILE A 98 -6.98 7.45 -3.04
C ILE A 98 -7.29 8.60 -4.00
N ASP A 99 -6.51 9.69 -3.96
CA ASP A 99 -6.70 10.81 -4.89
C ASP A 99 -6.48 10.39 -6.35
N ARG A 100 -5.40 9.65 -6.62
CA ARG A 100 -5.09 9.15 -7.97
C ARG A 100 -6.15 8.21 -8.49
N LEU A 101 -6.60 7.25 -7.66
CA LEU A 101 -7.61 6.26 -8.01
C LEU A 101 -8.93 6.92 -8.35
N ARG A 102 -9.42 7.85 -7.51
CA ARG A 102 -10.69 8.58 -7.76
C ARG A 102 -10.67 9.34 -9.09
N ARG A 103 -9.58 10.08 -9.36
CA ARG A 103 -9.40 10.78 -10.64
C ARG A 103 -9.32 9.82 -11.83
N GLY A 104 -8.62 8.70 -11.66
CA GLY A 104 -8.47 7.68 -12.70
C GLY A 104 -9.78 6.99 -13.07
N VAL A 105 -10.61 6.66 -12.08
CA VAL A 105 -11.95 6.05 -12.30
C VAL A 105 -12.81 6.95 -13.17
N GLU A 106 -12.85 8.26 -12.89
CA GLU A 106 -13.62 9.22 -13.68
C GLU A 106 -13.19 9.22 -15.16
N VAL A 107 -11.88 9.27 -15.41
CA VAL A 107 -11.31 9.26 -16.78
C VAL A 107 -11.61 7.95 -17.50
N MET A 108 -11.38 6.80 -16.84
CA MET A 108 -11.63 5.48 -17.42
C MET A 108 -13.10 5.29 -17.80
N ARG A 109 -14.02 5.69 -16.91
CA ARG A 109 -15.47 5.63 -17.18
C ARG A 109 -15.88 6.58 -18.30
N ALA A 110 -15.33 7.80 -18.35
CA ALA A 110 -15.61 8.76 -19.42
C ALA A 110 -15.17 8.25 -20.81
N LYS A 111 -14.09 7.46 -20.86
CA LYS A 111 -13.59 6.80 -22.09
C LYS A 111 -14.29 5.47 -22.40
N GLY A 112 -15.22 5.03 -21.56
CA GLY A 112 -15.93 3.77 -21.70
C GLY A 112 -15.11 2.52 -21.35
N ASP A 113 -13.93 2.68 -20.74
CA ASP A 113 -13.14 1.55 -20.23
C ASP A 113 -13.65 1.11 -18.86
N ILE A 114 -14.74 0.36 -18.88
CA ILE A 114 -15.43 -0.11 -17.67
C ILE A 114 -14.56 -1.07 -16.86
N THR A 115 -13.79 -1.94 -17.52
CA THR A 115 -13.00 -2.96 -16.83
C THR A 115 -11.82 -2.34 -16.08
N SER A 116 -11.11 -1.37 -16.67
CA SER A 116 -10.05 -0.65 -15.95
C SER A 116 -10.60 0.14 -14.77
N ALA A 117 -11.75 0.80 -14.95
CA ALA A 117 -12.42 1.52 -13.85
C ALA A 117 -12.77 0.59 -12.69
N ASN A 118 -13.32 -0.59 -12.97
CA ASN A 118 -13.66 -1.56 -11.92
C ASN A 118 -12.43 -2.09 -11.17
N VAL A 119 -11.26 -2.21 -11.83
CA VAL A 119 -9.99 -2.55 -11.16
C VAL A 119 -9.61 -1.43 -10.19
N PHE A 120 -9.65 -0.17 -10.61
CA PHE A 120 -9.37 0.97 -9.73
C PHE A 120 -10.38 1.10 -8.58
N GLU A 121 -11.66 0.81 -8.81
CA GLU A 121 -12.68 0.84 -7.74
C GLU A 121 -12.48 -0.26 -6.69
N ALA A 122 -11.98 -1.44 -7.10
CA ALA A 122 -11.64 -2.50 -6.16
C ALA A 122 -10.46 -2.09 -5.27
N ILE A 123 -9.36 -1.60 -5.88
CA ILE A 123 -8.19 -1.10 -5.15
C ILE A 123 -8.59 0.05 -4.23
N LEU A 124 -9.39 1.01 -4.72
CA LEU A 124 -9.86 2.14 -3.90
C LEU A 124 -10.62 1.70 -2.65
N ALA A 125 -11.44 0.65 -2.74
CA ALA A 125 -12.16 0.13 -1.58
C ALA A 125 -11.21 -0.46 -0.54
N ASP A 126 -10.14 -1.12 -0.97
CA ASP A 126 -9.12 -1.69 -0.08
C ASP A 126 -8.30 -0.57 0.58
N GLU A 127 -7.88 0.47 -0.16
CA GLU A 127 -7.13 1.60 0.41
C GLU A 127 -7.95 2.45 1.40
N GLU A 128 -9.26 2.57 1.17
CA GLU A 128 -10.16 3.24 2.12
C GLU A 128 -10.30 2.46 3.45
N LEU A 129 -10.14 1.14 3.44
CA LEU A 129 -10.08 0.34 4.67
C LEU A 129 -8.71 0.47 5.35
N HIS A 130 -7.63 0.52 4.56
CA HIS A 130 -6.29 0.64 5.12
C HIS A 130 -6.07 1.99 5.79
N ILE A 131 -6.51 3.09 5.17
CA ILE A 131 -6.41 4.41 5.78
C ILE A 131 -7.21 4.51 7.09
N ASP A 132 -8.40 3.89 7.18
CA ASP A 132 -9.20 3.83 8.41
C ASP A 132 -8.47 3.09 9.54
N TYR A 133 -7.82 1.97 9.22
CA TYR A 133 -6.96 1.26 10.17
C TYR A 133 -5.81 2.16 10.66
N LEU A 134 -5.09 2.82 9.76
CA LEU A 134 -3.94 3.67 10.09
C LEU A 134 -4.33 4.86 10.97
N GLU A 135 -5.45 5.53 10.64
CA GLU A 135 -5.98 6.63 11.45
C GLU A 135 -6.42 6.15 12.83
N THR A 136 -7.09 4.99 12.91
CA THR A 136 -7.45 4.37 14.19
C THR A 136 -6.21 4.06 15.05
N GLN A 137 -5.13 3.53 14.45
CA GLN A 137 -3.90 3.25 15.20
C GLN A 137 -3.23 4.55 15.69
N LEU A 138 -3.19 5.59 14.86
CA LEU A 138 -2.65 6.90 15.24
C LEU A 138 -3.41 7.52 16.41
N ASP A 139 -4.75 7.46 16.38
CA ASP A 139 -5.60 7.95 17.48
C ASP A 139 -5.36 7.18 18.79
N LEU A 140 -5.19 5.85 18.71
CA LEU A 140 -4.85 5.02 19.87
C LEU A 140 -3.49 5.40 20.46
N ILE A 141 -2.48 5.64 19.61
CA ILE A 141 -1.15 6.08 20.06
C ILE A 141 -1.23 7.45 20.73
N GLU A 142 -1.96 8.41 20.15
CA GLU A 142 -2.16 9.73 20.74
C GLU A 142 -2.84 9.61 22.12
N LYS A 143 -3.85 8.75 22.24
CA LYS A 143 -4.64 8.61 23.45
C LYS A 143 -3.91 7.89 24.58
N LEU A 144 -3.16 6.83 24.27
CA LEU A 144 -2.53 5.95 25.25
C LEU A 144 -1.08 6.33 25.56
N GLY A 145 -0.43 7.03 24.62
CA GLY A 145 1.01 7.18 24.58
C GLY A 145 1.70 5.97 23.94
N GLU A 146 2.77 6.25 23.20
CA GLU A 146 3.48 5.25 22.37
C GLU A 146 3.97 4.03 23.17
N SER A 147 4.51 4.23 24.38
CA SER A 147 5.01 3.12 25.20
C SER A 147 3.90 2.15 25.63
N LEU A 148 2.71 2.66 25.98
CA LEU A 148 1.59 1.80 26.38
C LEU A 148 1.03 1.05 25.18
N TYR A 149 0.91 1.71 24.02
CA TYR A 149 0.53 1.06 22.77
C TYR A 149 1.48 -0.10 22.42
N LEU A 150 2.80 0.16 22.43
CA LEU A 150 3.82 -0.84 22.08
C LEU A 150 3.81 -2.05 23.02
N SER A 151 3.45 -1.87 24.30
CA SER A 151 3.33 -2.98 25.25
C SER A 151 2.29 -4.05 24.85
N THR A 152 1.34 -3.70 23.97
CA THR A 152 0.26 -4.61 23.53
C THR A 152 0.63 -5.49 22.34
N VAL A 153 1.67 -5.12 21.58
CA VAL A 153 2.06 -5.74 20.31
C VAL A 153 3.31 -6.62 20.38
N ILE A 154 3.90 -6.79 21.56
CA ILE A 154 5.06 -7.68 21.79
C ILE A 154 4.63 -9.10 22.16
N GLU A 155 5.45 -10.09 21.78
CA GLU A 155 5.33 -11.49 22.19
C GLU A 155 6.73 -12.02 22.56
N GLN A 156 6.83 -12.90 23.57
CA GLN A 156 8.07 -13.61 23.87
C GLN A 156 8.22 -14.76 22.88
N VAL A 157 8.77 -14.46 21.72
CA VAL A 157 9.00 -15.46 20.66
C VAL A 157 10.37 -16.09 20.86
N GLN A 158 10.47 -17.41 20.66
CA GLN A 158 11.77 -18.05 20.50
C GLN A 158 12.42 -17.43 19.25
N PRO A 159 13.63 -16.88 19.33
CA PRO A 159 14.27 -16.32 18.15
C PRO A 159 14.36 -17.42 17.09
N ASP A 160 13.92 -17.13 15.87
CA ASP A 160 14.03 -18.05 14.74
C ASP A 160 15.49 -18.53 14.68
N THR A 161 15.69 -19.79 15.02
CA THR A 161 16.95 -20.47 14.77
C THR A 161 17.02 -20.69 13.26
N ALA A 162 17.56 -19.70 12.57
CA ALA A 162 17.88 -19.66 11.14
C ALA A 162 16.78 -19.17 10.17
N GLY A 163 17.18 -18.13 9.45
CA GLY A 163 16.84 -17.84 8.05
C GLY A 163 18.06 -17.14 7.45
#